data_AF-A0A165SNT8-F1
#
_entry.id   AF-A0A165SNT8-F1
#
_cell.length_a   1.000
_cell.length_b   1.000
_cell.length_c   1.000
_cell.angle_alpha   90.00
_cell.angle_beta   90.00
_cell.angle_gamma   90.00
#
_symmetry.space_group_name_H-M   'P 1'
#
loop_
_entity.id
_entity.type
_entity.pdbx_description
1 polymer ?
#
loop_
_entity_poly.entity_id
_entity_poly.type
_entity_poly.pdbx_seq_one_letter_code
_entity_poly.pdbx_strand_id
1 'polypeptide(L)'
;MAQKTKIGRRVGGWLYLHRSGVELLPAEDAERLAQVAAQHSDTAWNLCKISKDKISLLHYEDFETSGFPALLHSITFDLATQTSKAIDYSKRENPPILHRKELLLPDDAPNIPMYAALTKAAEEAGLFAKPAGIGTRKAWNKRIADAGLKLDGHQLLTSR
;
A
#
# COMPACT_ATOMS: atom_id res chain seq x y z
N MET A 1 13.34 1.03 11.64
CA MET A 1 13.63 2.09 10.65
C MET A 1 13.26 1.56 9.27
N ALA A 2 12.45 2.27 8.49
CA ALA A 2 12.10 1.87 7.13
C ALA A 2 12.92 2.71 6.15
N GLN A 3 13.61 2.07 5.19
CA GLN A 3 14.43 2.74 4.18
C GLN A 3 13.74 2.61 2.82
N LYS A 4 13.54 3.75 2.13
CA LYS A 4 13.15 3.75 0.73
C LYS A 4 14.35 3.25 -0.08
N THR A 5 14.14 2.23 -0.89
CA THR A 5 15.13 1.75 -1.88
C THR A 5 14.76 2.33 -3.24
N LYS A 6 15.64 2.18 -4.24
CA LYS A 6 15.32 2.54 -5.64
C LYS A 6 14.03 1.87 -6.16
N ILE A 7 13.58 0.80 -5.50
CA ILE A 7 12.52 -0.11 -5.97
C ILE A 7 11.47 -0.38 -4.88
N GLY A 8 10.97 0.68 -4.23
CA GLY A 8 9.93 0.59 -3.19
C GLY A 8 10.48 0.60 -1.76
N ARG A 9 9.73 0.02 -0.80
CA ARG A 9 10.00 0.17 0.65
C ARG A 9 10.23 -1.15 1.35
N ARG A 10 11.31 -1.25 2.14
CA ARG A 10 11.57 -2.41 3.01
C ARG A 10 11.12 -2.17 4.46
N VAL A 11 10.34 -3.10 5.01
CA VAL A 11 9.85 -3.08 6.40
C VAL A 11 9.80 -4.51 6.95
N GLY A 12 10.56 -4.78 8.02
CA GLY A 12 10.49 -6.06 8.75
C GLY A 12 10.75 -7.30 7.88
N GLY A 13 11.76 -7.25 7.00
CA GLY A 13 12.09 -8.34 6.08
C GLY A 13 11.23 -8.41 4.82
N TRP A 14 10.23 -7.54 4.69
CA TRP A 14 9.38 -7.46 3.50
C TRP A 14 9.75 -6.27 2.62
N LEU A 15 9.79 -6.49 1.31
CA LEU A 15 9.79 -5.46 0.28
C LEU A 15 8.35 -5.22 -0.17
N TYR A 16 7.93 -3.96 -0.21
CA TYR A 16 6.63 -3.52 -0.74
C TYR A 16 6.88 -2.69 -2.00
N LEU A 17 6.21 -3.07 -3.10
CA LEU A 17 6.43 -2.46 -4.40
C LEU A 17 5.13 -2.44 -5.22
N HIS A 18 4.86 -1.30 -5.84
CA HIS A 18 3.77 -1.15 -6.80
C HIS A 18 4.07 -1.92 -8.08
N ARG A 19 3.05 -2.48 -8.73
CA ARG A 19 3.21 -3.33 -9.92
C ARG A 19 3.99 -2.67 -11.06
N SER A 20 3.96 -1.33 -11.14
CA SER A 20 4.72 -0.56 -12.14
C SER A 20 6.23 -0.64 -11.96
N GLY A 21 6.72 -1.12 -10.82
CA GLY A 21 8.15 -1.25 -10.53
C GLY A 21 8.68 -2.67 -10.61
N VAL A 22 7.85 -3.65 -10.99
CA VAL A 22 8.22 -5.07 -10.97
C VAL A 22 9.44 -5.37 -11.85
N GLU A 23 9.59 -4.66 -12.97
CA GLU A 23 10.74 -4.80 -13.87
C GLU A 23 12.07 -4.38 -13.24
N LEU A 24 12.04 -3.64 -12.14
CA LEU A 24 13.22 -3.20 -11.41
C LEU A 24 13.63 -4.17 -10.30
N LEU A 25 12.85 -5.24 -10.07
CA LEU A 25 13.18 -6.25 -9.08
C LEU A 25 14.45 -7.02 -9.47
N PRO A 26 15.26 -7.48 -8.48
CA PRO A 26 16.29 -8.48 -8.73
C PRO A 26 15.68 -9.73 -9.38
N ALA A 27 16.43 -10.41 -10.27
CA ALA A 27 15.95 -11.55 -11.04
C ALA A 27 15.25 -12.62 -10.18
N GLU A 28 15.84 -12.99 -9.03
CA GLU A 28 15.26 -13.97 -8.10
C GLU A 28 13.89 -13.52 -7.53
N ASP A 29 13.74 -12.24 -7.17
CA ASP A 29 12.47 -11.70 -6.67
C ASP A 29 11.43 -11.61 -7.79
N ALA A 30 11.87 -11.22 -8.99
CA ALA A 30 11.03 -11.09 -10.17
C ALA A 30 10.47 -12.45 -10.62
N GLU A 31 11.31 -13.47 -10.71
CA GLU A 31 10.93 -14.84 -11.08
C GLU A 31 9.91 -15.43 -10.11
N ARG A 32 10.18 -15.33 -8.80
CA ARG A 32 9.26 -15.82 -7.77
C ARG A 32 7.92 -15.08 -7.81
N LEU A 33 7.94 -13.75 -8.00
CA LEU A 33 6.72 -12.97 -8.15
C LEU A 33 5.93 -13.37 -9.40
N ALA A 34 6.61 -13.54 -10.54
CA ALA A 34 5.99 -13.95 -11.80
C ALA A 34 5.33 -15.33 -11.68
N GLN A 35 6.00 -16.29 -11.03
CA GLN A 35 5.44 -17.63 -10.77
C GLN A 35 4.16 -17.55 -9.94
N VAL A 36 4.16 -16.76 -8.85
CA VAL A 36 2.98 -16.59 -8.00
C VAL A 36 1.87 -15.85 -8.75
N ALA A 37 2.19 -14.80 -9.50
CA ALA A 37 1.22 -14.06 -10.30
C ALA A 37 0.58 -14.94 -11.39
N ALA A 38 1.34 -15.82 -12.04
CA ALA A 38 0.82 -16.76 -13.03
C ALA A 38 -0.15 -17.79 -12.42
N GLN A 39 0.07 -18.23 -11.17
CA GLN A 39 -0.87 -19.11 -10.46
C GLN A 39 -2.18 -18.41 -10.08
N HIS A 40 -2.18 -17.07 -10.02
CA HIS A 40 -3.31 -16.25 -9.64
C HIS A 40 -3.66 -15.25 -10.75
N SER A 41 -3.63 -15.68 -12.01
CA SER A 41 -3.76 -14.83 -13.20
C SER A 41 -5.05 -14.01 -13.23
N ASP A 42 -6.13 -14.54 -12.66
CA ASP A 42 -7.45 -13.90 -12.63
C ASP A 42 -7.60 -12.90 -11.48
N THR A 43 -6.57 -12.77 -10.64
CA THR A 43 -6.59 -11.85 -9.50
C THR A 43 -6.01 -10.50 -9.88
N ALA A 44 -6.84 -9.46 -9.81
CA ALA A 44 -6.35 -8.09 -9.89
C ALA A 44 -5.45 -7.76 -8.70
N TRP A 45 -4.33 -7.07 -8.95
CA TRP A 45 -3.45 -6.53 -7.91
C TRP A 45 -2.72 -5.30 -8.44
N ASN A 46 -2.33 -4.41 -7.52
CA ASN A 46 -1.54 -3.21 -7.81
C ASN A 46 -0.32 -3.07 -6.90
N LEU A 47 -0.23 -3.84 -5.81
CA LEU A 47 0.92 -3.84 -4.90
C LEU A 47 1.35 -5.28 -4.61
N CYS A 48 2.65 -5.55 -4.66
CA CYS A 48 3.21 -6.80 -4.17
C CYS A 48 4.00 -6.59 -2.87
N LYS A 49 4.09 -7.66 -2.08
CA LYS A 49 4.85 -7.70 -0.84
C LYS A 49 5.67 -8.99 -0.80
N ILE A 50 7.00 -8.88 -0.87
CA ILE A 50 7.93 -10.00 -1.06
C ILE A 50 8.80 -10.15 0.18
N SER A 51 8.95 -11.38 0.68
CA SER A 51 9.93 -11.74 1.70
C SER A 51 10.70 -12.97 1.24
N LYS A 52 11.61 -13.46 2.10
CA LYS A 52 12.29 -14.72 1.87
C LYS A 52 11.31 -15.90 1.72
N ASP A 53 10.29 -15.96 2.56
CA ASP A 53 9.44 -17.16 2.69
C ASP A 53 8.06 -17.02 2.05
N LYS A 54 7.63 -15.80 1.73
CA LYS A 54 6.27 -15.51 1.29
C LYS A 54 6.21 -14.38 0.27
N ILE A 55 5.26 -14.47 -0.64
CA ILE A 55 4.89 -13.42 -1.60
C ILE A 55 3.42 -13.10 -1.41
N SER A 56 3.05 -11.82 -1.39
CA SER A 56 1.65 -11.42 -1.37
C SER A 56 1.32 -10.49 -2.54
N LEU A 57 0.18 -10.76 -3.17
CA LEU A 57 -0.46 -9.90 -4.15
C LEU A 57 -1.58 -9.14 -3.44
N LEU A 58 -1.51 -7.82 -3.48
CA LEU A 58 -2.43 -6.92 -2.78
C LEU A 58 -3.13 -6.05 -3.81
N HIS A 59 -4.46 -6.04 -3.73
CA HIS A 59 -5.29 -5.17 -4.53
C HIS A 59 -5.85 -4.07 -3.64
N TYR A 60 -5.34 -2.87 -3.83
CA TYR A 60 -5.87 -1.65 -3.23
C TYR A 60 -6.82 -0.94 -4.19
N GLU A 61 -7.66 -0.06 -3.65
CA GLU A 61 -8.32 0.97 -4.45
C GLU A 61 -7.33 1.74 -5.32
N ASP A 62 -7.86 2.36 -6.37
CA ASP A 62 -7.05 3.09 -7.35
C ASP A 62 -6.21 4.19 -6.68
N PHE A 63 -4.91 4.14 -6.95
CA PHE A 63 -3.94 5.08 -6.40
C PHE A 63 -4.12 6.49 -6.98
N GLU A 64 -4.67 6.62 -8.18
CA GLU A 64 -4.86 7.91 -8.85
C GLU A 64 -6.05 8.68 -8.30
N THR A 65 -7.03 8.00 -7.71
CA THR A 65 -8.25 8.63 -7.18
C THR A 65 -8.32 8.62 -5.65
N SER A 66 -7.71 7.65 -4.98
CA SER A 66 -7.80 7.50 -3.52
C SER A 66 -6.49 7.84 -2.83
N GLY A 67 -6.45 8.93 -2.05
CA GLY A 67 -5.26 9.37 -1.31
C GLY A 67 -4.71 8.34 -0.32
N PHE A 68 -5.61 7.66 0.40
CA PHE A 68 -5.30 6.58 1.33
C PHE A 68 -6.10 5.32 0.94
N PRO A 69 -5.66 4.60 -0.10
CA PRO A 69 -6.47 3.56 -0.71
C PRO A 69 -6.69 2.40 0.25
N ALA A 70 -7.91 1.88 0.29
CA ALA A 70 -8.23 0.70 1.07
C ALA A 70 -7.81 -0.58 0.37
N LEU A 71 -7.42 -1.58 1.16
CA LEU A 71 -7.20 -2.94 0.67
C LEU A 71 -8.55 -3.55 0.32
N LEU A 72 -8.68 -4.03 -0.91
CA LEU A 72 -9.86 -4.72 -1.45
C LEU A 72 -9.68 -6.23 -1.37
N HIS A 73 -8.51 -6.73 -1.80
CA HIS A 73 -8.19 -8.16 -1.77
C HIS A 73 -6.73 -8.39 -1.44
N SER A 74 -6.43 -9.51 -0.78
CA SER A 74 -5.06 -9.98 -0.60
C SER A 74 -4.94 -11.47 -0.86
N ILE A 75 -3.91 -11.88 -1.56
CA ILE A 75 -3.48 -13.28 -1.64
C ILE A 75 -2.06 -13.33 -1.08
N THR A 76 -1.80 -14.22 -0.12
CA THR A 76 -0.46 -14.53 0.37
C THR A 76 -0.11 -15.96 0.03
N PHE A 77 0.94 -16.12 -0.76
CA PHE A 77 1.56 -17.40 -1.12
C PHE A 77 2.71 -17.69 -0.15
N ASP A 78 2.72 -18.90 0.40
CA ASP A 78 3.77 -19.42 1.25
C ASP A 78 4.69 -20.34 0.44
N LEU A 79 5.96 -19.94 0.28
CA LEU A 79 6.91 -20.62 -0.60
C LEU A 79 7.33 -21.99 -0.08
N ALA A 80 7.32 -22.20 1.24
CA ALA A 80 7.70 -23.47 1.85
C ALA A 80 6.60 -24.53 1.70
N THR A 81 5.35 -24.13 1.93
CA THR A 81 4.20 -25.05 1.86
C THR A 81 3.55 -25.11 0.48
N GLN A 82 3.90 -24.18 -0.42
CA GLN A 82 3.27 -23.97 -1.72
C GLN A 82 1.74 -23.76 -1.63
N THR A 83 1.29 -23.10 -0.56
CA THR A 83 -0.14 -22.83 -0.33
C THR A 83 -0.45 -21.35 -0.43
N SER A 84 -1.70 -21.03 -0.79
CA SER A 84 -2.19 -19.66 -0.89
C SER A 84 -3.31 -19.40 0.09
N LYS A 85 -3.29 -18.22 0.72
CA LYS A 85 -4.38 -17.71 1.55
C LYS A 85 -4.93 -16.42 0.94
N ALA A 86 -6.18 -16.47 0.48
CA ALA A 86 -6.90 -15.31 -0.02
C ALA A 86 -7.79 -14.70 1.08
N ILE A 87 -7.91 -13.37 1.10
CA ILE A 87 -8.82 -12.64 1.98
C ILE A 87 -9.49 -11.52 1.18
N ASP A 88 -10.82 -11.48 1.23
CA ASP A 88 -11.63 -10.40 0.67
C ASP A 88 -11.94 -9.34 1.75
N TYR A 89 -11.62 -8.09 1.42
CA TYR A 89 -11.86 -6.90 2.23
C TYR A 89 -12.87 -5.94 1.56
N SER A 90 -13.25 -6.18 0.30
CA SER A 90 -14.09 -5.28 -0.51
C SER A 90 -15.44 -4.95 0.13
N LYS A 91 -16.02 -5.91 0.86
CA LYS A 91 -17.30 -5.76 1.58
C LYS A 91 -17.14 -5.34 3.04
N ARG A 92 -15.92 -5.13 3.52
CA ARG A 92 -15.70 -4.71 4.91
C ARG A 92 -16.00 -3.23 5.04
N GLU A 93 -16.76 -2.89 6.08
CA GLU A 93 -17.07 -1.49 6.38
C GLU A 93 -15.85 -0.70 6.87
N ASN A 94 -14.86 -1.39 7.45
CA ASN A 94 -13.64 -0.78 7.97
C ASN A 94 -12.38 -1.53 7.48
N PRO A 95 -12.07 -1.47 6.17
CA PRO A 95 -10.92 -2.17 5.61
C PRO A 95 -9.61 -1.52 6.05
N PRO A 96 -8.49 -2.26 6.03
CA PRO A 96 -7.16 -1.69 6.16
C PRO A 96 -6.91 -0.67 5.05
N ILE A 97 -6.16 0.40 5.36
CA ILE A 97 -5.76 1.42 4.37
C ILE A 97 -4.24 1.50 4.23
N LEU A 98 -3.81 1.99 3.07
CA LEU A 98 -2.41 2.23 2.78
C LEU A 98 -2.03 3.68 3.09
N HIS A 99 -0.97 3.84 3.88
CA HIS A 99 -0.32 5.13 4.09
C HIS A 99 0.99 5.18 3.33
N ARG A 100 1.43 6.40 3.01
CA ARG A 100 2.73 6.66 2.40
C ARG A 100 2.98 5.87 1.11
N LYS A 101 1.98 5.85 0.23
CA LYS A 101 2.04 5.07 -1.02
C LYS A 101 3.14 5.57 -1.96
N GLU A 102 3.56 6.83 -1.85
CA GLU A 102 4.69 7.43 -2.59
C GLU A 102 6.00 6.65 -2.40
N LEU A 103 6.14 5.93 -1.29
CA LEU A 103 7.34 5.16 -0.98
C LEU A 103 7.37 3.80 -1.67
N LEU A 104 6.27 3.40 -2.32
CA LEU A 104 6.09 2.08 -2.91
C LEU A 104 6.19 2.09 -4.43
N LEU A 105 6.27 3.29 -5.04
CA LEU A 105 6.47 3.44 -6.48
C LEU A 105 7.97 3.45 -6.83
N PRO A 106 8.31 3.12 -8.09
CA PRO A 106 9.59 3.47 -8.70
C PRO A 106 9.95 4.94 -8.54
N ASP A 107 11.24 5.26 -8.42
CA ASP A 107 11.71 6.63 -8.18
C ASP A 107 11.36 7.63 -9.28
N ASP A 108 11.15 7.16 -10.52
CA ASP A 108 10.79 7.96 -11.69
C ASP A 108 9.27 8.14 -11.86
N ALA A 109 8.45 7.60 -10.96
CA ALA A 109 7.01 7.69 -11.08
C ALA A 109 6.51 9.14 -10.92
N PRO A 110 5.78 9.69 -11.92
CA PRO A 110 5.40 11.11 -11.96
C PRO A 110 4.41 11.51 -10.85
N ASN A 111 3.70 10.53 -10.27
CA ASN A 111 2.70 10.78 -9.23
C ASN A 111 3.30 10.91 -7.82
N ILE A 112 4.60 10.61 -7.63
CA ILE A 112 5.28 10.69 -6.33
C ILE A 112 5.11 12.07 -5.66
N PRO A 113 5.35 13.20 -6.35
CA PRO A 113 5.23 14.52 -5.72
C PRO A 113 3.84 14.78 -5.13
N MET A 114 2.77 14.40 -5.84
CA MET A 114 1.39 14.56 -5.38
C MET A 114 1.11 13.69 -4.14
N TYR A 115 1.53 12.43 -4.17
CA TYR A 115 1.32 11.50 -3.06
C TYR A 115 2.13 11.91 -1.82
N ALA A 116 3.37 12.37 -2.03
CA ALA A 116 4.23 12.90 -0.98
C ALA A 116 3.66 14.17 -0.35
N ALA A 117 3.06 15.06 -1.15
CA ALA A 117 2.41 16.28 -0.66
C ALA A 117 1.24 15.96 0.30
N LEU A 118 0.40 14.98 -0.04
CA LEU A 118 -0.65 14.49 0.85
C LEU A 118 -0.07 13.96 2.18
N THR A 119 0.95 13.10 2.09
CA THR A 119 1.62 12.54 3.28
C THR A 119 2.19 13.67 4.15
N LYS A 120 2.86 14.66 3.54
CA LYS A 120 3.43 15.81 4.24
C LYS A 120 2.35 16.66 4.94
N ALA A 121 1.25 16.97 4.26
CA ALA A 121 0.14 17.69 4.87
C ALA A 121 -0.46 16.92 6.06
N ALA A 122 -0.57 15.59 5.95
CA ALA A 122 -1.03 14.74 7.04
C ALA A 122 -0.03 14.69 8.23
N GLU A 123 1.27 14.75 7.96
CA GLU A 123 2.32 14.87 8.99
C GLU A 123 2.25 16.23 9.71
N GLU A 124 2.15 17.32 8.96
CA GLU A 124 2.04 18.68 9.50
C GLU A 124 0.78 18.89 10.33
N ALA A 125 -0.33 18.24 9.94
CA ALA A 125 -1.56 18.18 10.72
C ALA A 125 -1.49 17.21 11.94
N GLY A 126 -0.35 16.57 12.18
CA GLY A 126 -0.13 15.69 13.33
C GLY A 126 -0.86 14.34 13.26
N LEU A 127 -1.43 13.97 12.11
CA LEU A 127 -2.27 12.76 11.97
C LEU A 127 -1.48 11.46 12.23
N PHE A 128 -0.17 11.49 11.96
CA PHE A 128 0.76 10.37 12.18
C PHE A 128 1.40 10.33 13.57
N ALA A 129 1.20 11.34 14.43
CA ALA A 129 1.88 11.42 15.73
C ALA A 129 1.58 10.23 16.65
N LYS A 130 0.36 9.67 16.55
CA LYS A 130 -0.06 8.45 17.27
C LYS A 130 -0.31 7.34 16.26
N PRO A 131 0.68 6.47 15.98
CA PRO A 131 0.58 5.43 14.95
C PRO A 131 -0.40 4.31 15.33
N ALA A 132 -0.78 4.19 16.60
CA ALA A 132 -1.80 3.25 17.02
C ALA A 132 -3.18 3.63 16.44
N GLY A 133 -3.86 2.64 15.88
CA GLY A 133 -5.25 2.76 15.43
C GLY A 133 -5.47 3.47 14.10
N ILE A 134 -4.44 3.93 13.38
CA ILE A 134 -4.63 4.63 12.09
C ILE A 134 -4.83 3.69 10.90
N GLY A 135 -4.57 2.39 11.07
CA GLY A 135 -4.48 1.43 9.97
C GLY A 135 -5.78 1.09 9.23
N THR A 136 -6.92 1.67 9.60
CA THR A 136 -8.23 1.31 9.01
C THR A 136 -9.00 2.56 8.59
N ARG A 137 -9.84 2.42 7.55
CA ARG A 137 -10.55 3.55 6.92
C ARG A 137 -11.34 4.39 7.93
N LYS A 138 -12.19 3.78 8.75
CA LYS A 138 -13.02 4.51 9.73
C LYS A 138 -12.16 5.26 10.74
N ALA A 139 -11.12 4.60 11.27
CA ALA A 139 -10.27 5.21 12.27
C ALA A 139 -9.43 6.36 11.70
N TRP A 140 -9.00 6.24 10.44
CA TRP A 140 -8.30 7.30 9.72
C TRP A 140 -9.20 8.49 9.40
N ASN A 141 -10.40 8.24 8.86
CA ASN A 141 -11.38 9.30 8.60
C ASN A 141 -11.77 10.02 9.89
N LYS A 142 -11.96 9.28 10.98
CA LYS A 142 -12.19 9.88 12.30
C LYS A 142 -11.01 10.75 12.74
N ARG A 143 -9.76 10.28 12.57
CA ARG A 143 -8.55 11.05 12.92
C ARG A 143 -8.48 12.36 12.14
N ILE A 144 -8.80 12.33 10.85
CA ILE A 144 -8.84 13.50 9.97
C ILE A 144 -9.92 14.48 10.44
N ALA A 145 -11.13 13.98 10.73
CA ALA A 145 -12.24 14.81 11.21
C ALA A 145 -11.95 15.43 12.60
N ASP A 146 -11.38 14.65 13.52
CA ASP A 146 -10.99 15.13 14.87
C ASP A 146 -9.91 16.24 14.80
N ALA A 147 -9.17 16.33 13.69
CA ALA A 147 -8.21 17.40 13.40
C ALA A 147 -8.84 18.62 12.68
N GLY A 148 -10.17 18.63 12.47
CA GLY A 148 -10.86 19.70 11.76
C GLY A 148 -10.61 19.69 10.24
N LEU A 149 -10.24 18.54 9.68
CA LEU A 149 -9.92 18.37 8.27
C LEU A 149 -10.91 17.42 7.58
N LYS A 150 -10.90 17.43 6.25
CA LYS A 150 -11.53 16.43 5.39
C LYS A 150 -10.55 15.99 4.30
N LEU A 151 -10.66 14.73 3.90
CA LEU A 151 -9.90 14.17 2.77
C LEU A 151 -10.73 14.32 1.50
N ASP A 152 -10.14 14.89 0.46
CA ASP A 152 -10.71 14.96 -0.88
C ASP A 152 -9.65 14.51 -1.90
N GLY A 153 -9.81 13.29 -2.43
CA GLY A 153 -8.79 12.63 -3.24
C GLY A 153 -7.43 12.58 -2.53
N HIS A 154 -6.50 13.43 -2.98
CA HIS A 154 -5.13 13.55 -2.45
C HIS A 154 -4.87 14.88 -1.76
N GLN A 155 -5.93 15.56 -1.31
CA GLN A 155 -5.84 16.81 -0.59
C GLN A 155 -6.50 16.70 0.78
N LEU A 156 -5.89 17.35 1.77
CA LEU A 156 -6.51 17.61 3.06
C LEU A 156 -7.00 19.06 3.06
N LEU A 157 -8.30 19.23 3.24
CA LEU A 157 -8.97 20.52 3.27
C LEU A 157 -9.49 20.79 4.67
N THR A 158 -9.58 22.06 5.06
CA THR A 158 -10.25 22.41 6.32
C THR A 158 -11.74 22.07 6.24
N SER A 159 -12.24 21.43 7.29
CA SER A 159 -13.69 21.25 7.46
C SER A 159 -14.23 22.56 8.02
N ARG A 160 -15.05 23.27 7.22
CA ARG A 160 -15.85 24.38 7.71
C ARG A 160 -17.03 23.87 8.52
#